data_AF-X1J3J7-F1
#
_entry.id   AF-X1J3J7-F1
#
_cell.length_a   1.000
_cell.length_b   1.000
_cell.length_c   1.000
_cell.angle_alpha   90.00
_cell.angle_beta   90.00
_cell.angle_gamma   90.00
#
_symmetry.space_group_name_H-M   'P 1'
#
loop_
_entity.id
_entity.type
_entity.pdbx_description
1 polymer ?
#
loop_
_entity_poly.entity_id
_entity_poly.type
_entity_poly.pdbx_seq_one_letter_code
_entity_poly.pdbx_strand_id
1 'polypeptide(L)' 'ANANEAEAKVDSLIVEEIHVDEGPTMKRFRPKDRGRAHSILKRTSHIFVGVAED' A
#
# COMPACT_ATOMS: atom_id res chain seq x y z
N ALA A 1 2.32 -16.75 -0.48
CA ALA A 1 1.41 -17.10 0.63
C ALA A 1 0.06 -17.48 0.06
N ASN A 2 -0.77 -16.52 -0.35
CA ASN A 2 -2.11 -16.77 -0.92
C ASN A 2 -2.12 -17.79 -2.08
N ALA A 3 -1.21 -17.67 -3.05
CA ALA A 3 -1.12 -18.62 -4.17
C ALA A 3 -0.74 -20.05 -3.75
N ASN A 4 0.10 -20.19 -2.71
CA ASN A 4 0.50 -21.51 -2.20
C ASN A 4 -0.63 -22.17 -1.42
N GLU A 5 -1.43 -21.37 -0.69
CA GLU A 5 -2.63 -21.83 0.01
C GLU A 5 -3.72 -22.29 -0.97
N ALA A 6 -3.77 -21.70 -2.16
CA ALA A 6 -4.66 -22.10 -3.25
C ALA A 6 -4.11 -23.27 -4.10
N GLU A 7 -2.96 -23.85 -3.75
CA GLU A 7 -2.26 -24.89 -4.52
C GLU A 7 -1.95 -24.50 -5.98
N ALA A 8 -1.90 -23.19 -6.28
CA ALA A 8 -1.58 -22.66 -7.60
C ALA A 8 -0.09 -22.86 -7.93
N LYS A 9 0.22 -23.04 -9.22
CA LYS A 9 1.61 -23.16 -9.67
C LYS A 9 2.26 -21.79 -9.71
N VAL A 10 3.09 -21.51 -8.70
CA VAL A 10 3.78 -20.21 -8.54
C VAL A 10 4.56 -19.78 -9.77
N ASP A 11 5.17 -20.74 -10.49
CA ASP A 11 6.00 -20.47 -11.66
C ASP A 11 5.20 -20.06 -12.91
N SER A 12 3.89 -20.32 -12.93
CA SER A 12 2.98 -19.96 -14.04
C SER A 12 2.06 -18.79 -13.71
N LEU A 13 2.25 -18.10 -12.58
CA LEU A 13 1.46 -16.94 -12.22
C LEU A 13 1.95 -15.69 -12.93
N ILE A 14 1.01 -14.99 -13.55
CA ILE A 14 1.22 -13.69 -14.17
C ILE A 14 0.41 -12.61 -13.43
N VAL A 15 0.90 -11.36 -13.45
CA VAL A 15 0.18 -10.22 -12.87
C VAL A 15 -0.92 -9.81 -13.84
N GLU A 16 -2.17 -10.01 -13.45
CA GLU A 16 -3.35 -9.64 -14.24
C GLU A 16 -3.73 -8.18 -13.96
N GLU A 17 -3.79 -7.80 -12.69
CA GLU A 17 -4.23 -6.48 -12.26
C GLU A 17 -3.32 -5.92 -11.17
N ILE A 18 -2.94 -4.66 -11.31
CA ILE A 18 -2.22 -3.93 -10.28
C ILE A 18 -2.73 -2.49 -10.22
N HIS A 19 -3.14 -2.06 -9.03
CA HIS A 19 -3.50 -0.67 -8.80
C HIS A 19 -3.09 -0.20 -7.40
N VAL A 20 -2.88 1.11 -7.29
CA VAL A 20 -2.43 1.78 -6.07
C VAL A 20 -3.36 2.94 -5.79
N ASP A 21 -4.16 2.81 -4.73
CA ASP A 21 -5.16 3.78 -4.35
C ASP A 21 -4.71 4.65 -3.17
N GLU A 22 -5.41 5.76 -2.98
CA GLU A 22 -5.18 6.63 -1.83
C GLU A 22 -5.59 5.93 -0.53
N GLY A 23 -4.65 5.88 0.41
CA GLY A 23 -4.90 5.41 1.76
C GLY A 23 -5.20 6.55 2.74
N PRO A 24 -5.56 6.23 3.98
CA PRO A 24 -5.90 7.23 4.99
C PRO A 24 -4.72 8.16 5.27
N THR A 25 -4.96 9.47 5.12
CA THR A 25 -3.95 10.47 5.46
C THR A 25 -3.96 10.76 6.95
N MET A 26 -2.86 10.45 7.64
CA MET A 26 -2.70 10.77 9.06
C MET A 26 -2.26 12.23 9.26
N LYS A 27 -2.98 12.96 10.11
CA LYS A 27 -2.59 14.29 10.57
C LYS A 27 -1.57 14.17 11.70
N ARG A 28 -0.38 14.73 11.50
CA ARG A 28 0.71 14.79 12.49
C ARG A 28 1.19 16.24 12.64
N PHE A 29 1.98 16.49 13.67
CA PHE A 29 2.58 17.79 13.92
C PHE A 29 4.10 17.65 13.99
N ARG A 30 4.82 18.61 13.40
CA ARG A 30 6.27 18.75 13.57
C ARG A 30 6.55 19.96 14.46
N PRO A 31 7.22 19.75 15.61
CA PRO A 31 7.64 20.84 16.48
C PRO A 31 8.54 21.82 15.74
N LYS A 32 8.43 23.10 16.07
CA LYS A 32 9.21 24.19 15.50
C LYS A 32 9.52 25.24 16.58
N ASP A 33 10.35 26.21 16.23
CA ASP A 33 10.80 27.29 17.10
C ASP A 33 9.65 28.13 17.67
N ARG A 34 9.90 28.72 18.85
CA ARG A 34 8.97 29.62 19.56
C ARG A 34 7.59 29.00 19.83
N GLY A 35 7.55 27.71 20.21
CA GLY A 35 6.30 27.03 20.57
C GLY A 35 5.35 26.77 19.40
N ARG A 36 5.85 26.84 18.16
CA ARG A 36 5.05 26.62 16.96
C ARG A 36 5.07 25.15 16.55
N ALA A 37 4.02 24.72 15.87
CA ALA A 37 3.97 23.42 15.22
C ALA A 37 3.42 23.58 13.80
N HIS A 38 4.04 22.92 12.84
CA HIS A 38 3.47 22.79 11.50
C HIS A 38 2.72 21.47 11.37
N SER A 39 1.63 21.48 10.62
CA SER A 39 0.94 20.25 10.24
C SER A 39 1.78 19.46 9.23
N ILE A 40 1.78 18.15 9.38
CA ILE A 40 2.30 17.20 8.40
C ILE A 40 1.19 16.22 8.09
N LEU A 41 0.91 16.05 6.80
CA LEU A 41 0.03 15.01 6.30
C LEU A 41 0.88 13.81 5.91
N LYS A 42 0.75 12.71 6.66
CA LYS A 42 1.37 11.43 6.33
C LYS A 42 0.40 10.64 5.48
N ARG A 43 0.60 10.72 4.16
CA ARG A 43 -0.17 9.95 3.17
C ARG A 43 0.28 8.50 3.18
N THR A 44 -0.68 7.59 3.10
CA THR A 44 -0.45 6.16 2.86
C THR A 44 -1.18 5.75 1.59
N SER A 45 -0.94 4.53 1.12
CA SER A 45 -1.59 3.98 -0.06
C SER A 45 -2.10 2.58 0.24
N HIS A 46 -3.16 2.19 -0.45
CA HIS A 46 -3.59 0.80 -0.53
C HIS A 46 -3.05 0.22 -1.83
N ILE A 47 -2.33 -0.90 -1.74
CA ILE A 47 -1.75 -1.58 -2.89
C ILE A 47 -2.53 -2.86 -3.10
N PHE A 48 -3.08 -3.03 -4.28
CA PHE A 48 -3.75 -4.26 -4.71
C PHE A 48 -2.95 -4.91 -5.84
N VAL A 49 -2.82 -6.23 -5.76
CA VAL A 49 -2.16 -7.06 -6.77
C VAL A 49 -3.00 -8.30 -6.98
N GLY A 50 -3.58 -8.42 -8.17
CA GLY A 50 -4.24 -9.62 -8.68
C GLY A 50 -3.29 -10.41 -9.58
N VAL A 51 -3.30 -11.74 -9.41
CA VAL A 51 -2.50 -12.67 -10.21
C VAL A 51 -3.41 -13.75 -10.80
N ALA A 52 -3.11 -14.16 -12.02
CA ALA A 52 -3.82 -15.22 -12.74
C ALA A 52 -2.82 -16.25 -13.29
N GLU A 53 -3.31 -17.45 -13.60
CA GLU A 53 -2.53 -18.47 -14.32
C GLU A 53 -2.74 -18.27 -15.83
N ASP A 54 -1.68 -18.47 -16.62
CA ASP A 54 -1.74 -18.57 -18.09
C ASP A 54 -2.39 -19.88 -18.56
#